data_AF-A0A2W7AYU5-F1
#
_entry.id   AF-A0A2W7AYU5-F1
#
_cell.length_a   1.000
_cell.length_b   1.000
_cell.length_c   1.000
_cell.angle_alpha   90.00
_cell.angle_beta   90.00
_cell.angle_gamma   90.00
#
_symmetry.space_group_name_H-M   'P 1'
#
loop_
_entity.id
_entity.type
_entity.pdbx_description
1 polymer ?
#
loop_
_entity_poly.entity_id
_entity_poly.type
_entity_poly.pdbx_seq_one_letter_code
_entity_poly.pdbx_strand_id
1 'polypeptide(L)'
;KLAEGVILEVEGSLAQGISVAEELPQEPVYKGMKIPYIRPLWWNSHTTPDVEKYGDNFRITIKFGSIQPNHIAIMEAPVFFGSRECRKLLMNARVIANNLPAPVESSLQVEFDIISKPHFWE
;
A
#
# COMPACT_ATOMS: atom_id res chain seq x y z
N LYS A 1 17.99 -17.80 8.31
CA LYS A 1 17.53 -17.69 9.71
C LYS A 1 16.08 -17.21 9.69
N LEU A 2 15.23 -17.69 10.62
CA LEU A 2 13.86 -17.19 10.79
C LEU A 2 13.89 -15.66 10.97
N ALA A 3 13.06 -14.89 10.28
CA ALA A 3 12.91 -13.46 10.55
C ALA A 3 11.77 -13.28 11.56
N GLU A 4 12.02 -12.61 12.69
CA GLU A 4 11.06 -12.52 13.80
C GLU A 4 10.48 -11.11 13.89
N GLY A 5 9.16 -11.01 14.09
CA GLY A 5 8.50 -9.71 14.24
C GLY A 5 8.66 -8.81 13.02
N VAL A 6 8.51 -9.38 11.82
CA VAL A 6 8.65 -8.66 10.55
C VAL A 6 7.53 -7.64 10.39
N ILE A 7 7.94 -6.39 10.17
CA ILE A 7 7.08 -5.25 9.86
C ILE A 7 7.57 -4.63 8.56
N LEU A 8 6.65 -4.37 7.64
CA LEU A 8 6.89 -3.53 6.47
C LEU A 8 6.22 -2.19 6.72
N GLU A 9 7.00 -1.11 6.63
CA GLU A 9 6.49 0.25 6.71
C GLU A 9 6.73 0.95 5.38
N VAL A 10 5.69 1.59 4.84
CA VAL A 10 5.75 2.35 3.60
C VAL A 10 5.36 3.79 3.87
N GLU A 11 6.26 4.72 3.61
CA GLU A 11 6.05 6.15 3.83
C GLU A 11 6.01 6.90 2.50
N GLY A 12 5.12 7.88 2.41
CA GLY A 12 4.98 8.74 1.25
C GLY A 12 4.35 10.09 1.60
N SER A 13 4.25 10.95 0.59
CA SER A 13 3.66 12.29 0.74
C SER A 13 2.22 12.33 0.23
N LEU A 14 1.38 13.09 0.93
CA LEU A 14 0.02 13.49 0.54
C LEU A 14 0.00 14.75 -0.34
N ALA A 15 1.17 15.33 -0.65
CA ALA A 15 1.27 16.50 -1.50
C ALA A 15 0.70 16.25 -2.90
N GLN A 16 0.42 17.34 -3.63
CA GLN A 16 -0.05 17.28 -5.03
C GLN A 16 -1.36 16.48 -5.20
N GLY A 17 -2.23 16.55 -4.20
CA GLY A 17 -3.55 15.95 -4.24
C GLY A 17 -3.57 14.43 -4.11
N ILE A 18 -2.51 13.83 -3.55
CA ILE A 18 -2.47 12.39 -3.21
C ILE A 18 -3.36 12.13 -2.01
N SER A 19 -4.11 11.03 -2.07
CA SER A 19 -4.93 10.50 -0.98
C SER A 19 -4.67 9.02 -0.81
N VAL A 20 -4.70 8.55 0.43
CA VAL A 20 -4.54 7.14 0.78
C VAL A 20 -5.65 6.72 1.75
N ALA A 21 -6.18 5.51 1.60
CA ALA A 21 -7.22 4.96 2.47
C ALA A 21 -7.20 3.42 2.49
N GLU A 22 -7.63 2.84 3.60
CA GLU A 22 -7.85 1.39 3.74
C GLU A 22 -9.16 0.95 3.04
N GLU A 23 -10.13 1.85 2.95
CA GLU A 23 -11.42 1.64 2.31
C GLU A 23 -11.62 2.60 1.14
N LEU A 24 -12.37 2.18 0.13
CA LEU A 24 -12.75 3.07 -0.96
C LEU A 24 -13.52 4.26 -0.37
N PRO A 25 -13.21 5.51 -0.78
CA PRO A 25 -14.07 6.64 -0.43
C PRO A 25 -15.51 6.33 -0.89
N GLN A 26 -16.51 6.67 -0.06
CA GLN A 26 -17.92 6.41 -0.35
C GLN A 26 -18.44 7.15 -1.59
N GLU A 27 -17.65 8.06 -2.17
CA GLU A 27 -17.93 8.69 -3.46
C GLU A 27 -17.42 7.83 -4.62
N PRO A 28 -18.19 7.68 -5.71
CA PRO A 28 -17.87 6.73 -6.76
C PRO A 28 -16.64 7.16 -7.56
N VAL A 29 -15.50 6.52 -7.29
CA VAL A 29 -14.38 6.47 -8.24
C VAL A 29 -14.79 5.49 -9.34
N TYR A 30 -14.78 5.96 -10.58
CA TYR A 30 -15.19 5.24 -11.78
C TYR A 30 -14.72 3.76 -11.76
N LYS A 31 -15.67 2.82 -11.88
CA LYS A 31 -15.41 1.38 -11.96
C LYS A 31 -14.64 1.05 -13.25
N GLY A 32 -13.33 0.90 -13.11
CA GLY A 32 -12.43 0.62 -14.23
C GLY A 32 -11.38 -0.45 -13.96
N MET A 33 -11.63 -1.46 -13.13
CA MET A 33 -10.87 -2.72 -13.17
C MET A 33 -11.56 -3.81 -12.33
N LYS A 34 -12.03 -4.89 -12.99
CA LYS A 34 -12.32 -6.15 -12.31
C LYS A 34 -11.03 -6.97 -12.36
N ILE A 35 -10.24 -6.94 -11.28
CA ILE A 35 -9.11 -7.85 -11.14
C ILE A 35 -9.67 -9.19 -10.65
N PRO A 36 -9.60 -10.30 -11.43
CA PRO A 36 -10.02 -11.60 -10.94
C PRO A 36 -8.98 -12.15 -9.96
N TYR A 37 -9.31 -12.17 -8.67
CA TYR A 37 -8.48 -12.81 -7.64
C TYR A 37 -8.92 -14.28 -7.46
N ILE A 38 -8.06 -15.22 -7.85
CA ILE A 38 -8.24 -16.66 -7.56
C ILE A 38 -7.46 -16.97 -6.29
N ARG A 39 -8.17 -17.38 -5.22
CA ARG A 39 -7.59 -17.72 -3.90
C ARG A 39 -7.30 -19.21 -3.79
N PRO A 40 -6.08 -19.64 -3.46
CA PRO A 40 -5.86 -21.00 -3.01
C PRO A 40 -6.02 -21.13 -1.48
N LEU A 41 -6.60 -22.25 -1.04
CA LEU A 41 -7.23 -22.50 0.27
C LEU A 41 -6.33 -22.52 1.53
N TRP A 42 -5.05 -22.19 1.42
CA TRP A 42 -3.98 -22.40 2.41
C TRP A 42 -3.35 -21.08 2.92
N TRP A 43 -3.87 -19.94 2.46
CA TRP A 43 -3.41 -18.58 2.79
C TRP A 43 -4.14 -18.02 4.02
N ASN A 44 -3.78 -18.49 5.22
CA ASN A 44 -4.34 -17.97 6.47
C ASN A 44 -3.35 -17.02 7.16
N SER A 45 -3.27 -15.78 6.67
CA SER A 45 -2.87 -14.62 7.48
C SER A 45 -3.53 -13.38 6.91
N HIS A 46 -4.70 -13.01 7.46
CA HIS A 46 -5.34 -11.73 7.18
C HIS A 46 -4.51 -10.60 7.82
N THR A 47 -3.38 -10.26 7.23
CA THR A 47 -2.62 -9.08 7.63
C THR A 47 -3.32 -7.87 7.05
N THR A 48 -3.94 -7.07 7.92
CA THR A 48 -4.55 -5.79 7.56
C THR A 48 -3.49 -4.69 7.69
N PRO A 49 -3.32 -3.82 6.66
CA PRO A 49 -2.49 -2.63 6.77
C PRO A 49 -3.11 -1.65 7.75
N ASP A 50 -2.26 -0.90 8.45
CA ASP A 50 -2.63 0.26 9.27
C ASP A 50 -2.12 1.53 8.59
N VAL A 51 -3.02 2.45 8.25
CA VAL A 51 -2.72 3.67 7.50
C VAL A 51 -2.82 4.89 8.40
N GLU A 52 -1.66 5.40 8.80
CA GLU A 52 -1.53 6.63 9.57
C GLU A 52 -1.29 7.84 8.64
N LYS A 53 -1.92 8.98 8.96
CA LYS A 53 -1.71 10.26 8.26
C LYS A 53 -1.20 11.28 9.25
N TYR A 54 -0.11 11.98 8.91
CA TYR A 54 0.49 13.00 9.75
C TYR A 54 1.04 14.15 8.92
N GLY A 55 0.47 15.34 9.10
CA GLY A 55 0.77 16.50 8.25
C GLY A 55 0.53 16.18 6.77
N ASP A 56 1.53 16.45 5.93
CA ASP A 56 1.50 16.17 4.49
C ASP A 56 2.08 14.80 4.12
N ASN A 57 2.13 13.86 5.07
CA ASN A 57 2.70 12.53 4.88
C ASN A 57 1.74 11.44 5.36
N PHE A 58 1.98 10.23 4.88
CA PHE A 58 1.32 9.03 5.37
C PHE A 58 2.34 7.93 5.64
N ARG A 59 1.96 7.00 6.50
CA ARG A 59 2.67 5.74 6.74
C ARG A 59 1.68 4.58 6.68
N ILE A 60 2.03 3.55 5.94
CA ILE A 60 1.32 2.28 5.88
C ILE A 60 2.17 1.28 6.65
N THR A 61 1.61 0.64 7.67
CA THR A 61 2.28 -0.36 8.50
C THR A 61 1.65 -1.72 8.30
N ILE A 62 2.44 -2.72 7.93
CA ILE A 62 1.99 -4.09 7.65
C ILE A 62 2.77 -5.05 8.55
N LYS A 63 2.07 -5.76 9.45
CA LYS A 63 2.68 -6.66 10.45
C LYS A 63 2.56 -8.11 10.01
N PHE A 64 3.67 -8.73 9.61
CA PHE A 64 3.71 -10.12 9.15
C PHE A 64 4.06 -11.14 10.24
N GLY A 65 4.55 -10.69 11.40
CA GLY A 65 4.99 -11.60 12.46
C GLY A 65 6.26 -12.35 12.08
N SER A 66 6.36 -13.65 12.37
CA SER A 66 7.58 -14.41 12.06
C SER A 66 7.51 -15.05 10.68
N ILE A 67 8.51 -14.80 9.83
CA ILE A 67 8.61 -15.34 8.47
C ILE A 67 9.73 -16.39 8.40
N GLN A 68 9.37 -17.60 7.98
CA GLN A 68 10.33 -18.67 7.76
C GLN A 68 11.30 -18.37 6.60
N PRO A 69 12.54 -18.88 6.62
CA PRO A 69 13.45 -18.75 5.50
C PRO A 69 12.80 -19.27 4.20
N ASN A 70 13.05 -18.57 3.09
CA ASN A 70 12.56 -18.91 1.75
C ASN A 70 11.03 -18.95 1.60
N HIS A 71 10.27 -18.39 2.56
CA HIS A 71 8.82 -18.23 2.44
C HIS A 71 8.45 -16.81 2.03
N ILE A 72 7.33 -16.67 1.33
CA ILE A 72 6.76 -15.39 0.92
C ILE A 72 5.54 -15.12 1.82
N ALA A 73 5.57 -14.00 2.54
CA ALA A 73 4.40 -13.47 3.22
C ALA A 73 3.73 -12.42 2.32
N ILE A 74 2.39 -12.45 2.24
CA ILE A 74 1.61 -11.55 1.36
C ILE A 74 0.52 -10.89 2.19
N MET A 75 0.34 -9.59 1.97
CA MET A 75 -0.80 -8.82 2.49
C MET A 75 -1.94 -8.92 1.47
N GLU A 76 -3.13 -9.35 1.91
CA GLU A 76 -4.31 -9.46 1.04
C GLU A 76 -5.23 -8.24 1.10
N ALA A 77 -5.20 -7.49 2.19
CA ALA A 77 -6.07 -6.33 2.35
C ALA A 77 -5.60 -5.18 1.44
N PRO A 78 -6.51 -4.58 0.65
CA PRO A 78 -6.13 -3.52 -0.27
C PRO A 78 -5.75 -2.24 0.48
N VAL A 79 -4.83 -1.49 -0.10
CA VAL A 79 -4.66 -0.07 0.21
C VAL A 79 -4.99 0.70 -1.05
N PHE A 80 -5.85 1.70 -0.92
CA PHE A 80 -6.29 2.54 -2.03
C PHE A 80 -5.47 3.82 -2.06
N PHE A 81 -4.95 4.13 -3.24
CA PHE A 81 -4.29 5.38 -3.55
C PHE A 81 -5.12 6.13 -4.58
N GLY A 82 -5.31 7.43 -4.37
CA GLY A 82 -5.97 8.32 -5.29
C GLY A 82 -5.12 9.56 -5.55
N SER A 83 -5.26 10.14 -6.74
CA SER A 83 -4.56 11.37 -7.09
C SER A 83 -5.43 12.29 -7.95
N ARG A 84 -5.33 13.60 -7.71
CA ARG A 84 -6.00 14.64 -8.52
C ARG A 84 -5.08 15.28 -9.55
N GLU A 85 -3.81 15.46 -9.21
CA GLU A 85 -2.86 16.25 -10.00
C GLU A 85 -1.58 15.49 -10.32
N CYS A 86 -1.17 14.59 -9.42
CA CYS A 86 0.09 13.86 -9.55
C CYS A 86 -0.07 12.48 -10.20
N ARG A 87 0.71 12.19 -11.24
CA ARG A 87 0.69 10.89 -11.92
C ARG A 87 1.64 9.87 -11.31
N LYS A 88 2.48 10.27 -10.36
CA LYS A 88 3.54 9.42 -9.80
C LYS A 88 3.66 9.64 -8.30
N LEU A 89 3.47 8.59 -7.52
CA LEU A 89 3.72 8.59 -6.08
C LEU A 89 5.01 7.83 -5.80
N LEU A 90 6.01 8.55 -5.31
CA LEU A 90 7.25 7.96 -4.78
C LEU A 90 7.07 7.69 -3.29
N MET A 91 7.47 6.50 -2.87
CA MET A 91 7.41 6.05 -1.49
C MET A 91 8.75 5.43 -1.09
N ASN A 92 9.03 5.45 0.20
CA ASN A 92 10.09 4.67 0.82
C ASN A 92 9.44 3.48 1.54
N ALA A 93 9.94 2.27 1.29
CA ALA A 93 9.58 1.07 1.98
C ALA A 93 10.74 0.60 2.86
N ARG A 94 10.47 0.34 4.14
CA ARG A 94 11.44 -0.22 5.08
C ARG A 94 10.92 -1.52 5.70
N VAL A 95 11.78 -2.53 5.72
CA VAL A 95 11.53 -3.81 6.38
C VAL A 95 12.30 -3.85 7.69
N ILE A 96 11.58 -4.08 8.78
CA ILE A 96 12.09 -4.16 10.14
C ILE A 96 11.81 -5.56 10.68
N ALA A 97 12.77 -6.14 11.40
CA ALA A 97 12.59 -7.40 12.12
C ALA A 97 13.51 -7.41 13.35
N ASN A 98 13.13 -8.12 14.41
CA ASN A 98 13.84 -8.16 15.69
C ASN A 98 15.30 -8.60 15.55
N ASN A 99 15.57 -9.45 14.57
CA ASN A 99 16.87 -10.05 14.34
C ASN A 99 17.60 -9.50 13.11
N LEU A 100 17.11 -8.39 12.54
CA LEU A 100 17.85 -7.60 11.56
C LEU A 100 18.69 -6.54 12.30
N PRO A 101 19.98 -6.36 11.92
CA PRO A 101 20.85 -5.37 12.57
C PRO A 101 20.44 -3.92 12.29
N ALA A 102 19.79 -3.69 11.16
CA ALA A 102 19.22 -2.40 10.75
C ALA A 102 18.04 -2.66 9.81
N PRO A 103 17.11 -1.70 9.67
CA PRO A 103 16.05 -1.78 8.66
C PRO A 103 16.64 -1.92 7.25
N VAL A 104 15.94 -2.67 6.40
CA VAL A 104 16.27 -2.77 4.97
C VAL A 104 15.34 -1.84 4.21
N GLU A 105 15.91 -0.87 3.50
CA GLU A 105 15.14 0.16 2.79
C GLU A 105 15.11 -0.08 1.28
N SER A 106 14.01 0.33 0.65
CA SER A 106 13.81 0.31 -0.80
C SER A 106 12.93 1.50 -1.20
N SER A 107 13.05 1.96 -2.44
CA SER A 107 12.09 2.92 -3.00
C SER A 107 11.00 2.18 -3.78
N LEU A 108 9.77 2.67 -3.68
CA LEU A 108 8.62 2.21 -4.45
C LEU A 108 8.06 3.36 -5.26
N GLN A 109 7.62 3.09 -6.49
CA GLN A 109 6.95 4.06 -7.34
C GLN A 109 5.62 3.48 -7.80
N VAL A 110 4.55 4.24 -7.61
CA VAL A 110 3.21 3.94 -8.14
C VAL A 110 2.87 4.98 -9.19
N GLU A 111 2.40 4.55 -10.35
CA GLU A 111 1.96 5.43 -11.42
C GLU A 111 0.43 5.38 -11.56
N PHE A 112 -0.18 6.53 -11.77
CA PHE A 112 -1.63 6.69 -11.93
C PHE A 112 -1.95 7.36 -13.27
N ASP A 113 -3.01 6.89 -13.91
CA ASP A 113 -3.68 7.64 -14.96
C ASP A 113 -4.69 8.61 -14.35
N ILE A 114 -4.49 9.92 -14.58
CA ILE A 114 -5.46 10.94 -14.17
C ILE A 114 -6.49 11.08 -15.27
N ILE A 115 -7.66 10.50 -15.05
CA ILE A 115 -8.82 10.66 -15.94
C ILE A 115 -9.50 11.98 -15.55
N SER A 116 -9.13 13.07 -16.20
CA SER A 116 -9.91 14.31 -16.18
C SER A 116 -11.33 13.99 -16.70
N LYS A 117 -12.38 14.37 -15.97
CA LYS A 117 -13.79 14.17 -16.38
C LYS A 117 -13.99 14.50 -17.86
N PRO A 118 -14.83 13.76 -18.60
CA PRO A 118 -15.22 14.15 -19.95
C PRO A 118 -15.83 15.55 -19.91
N HIS A 119 -15.40 16.42 -20.82
CA HIS A 119 -16.09 17.67 -21.13
C HIS A 119 -17.51 17.32 -21.59
N PHE A 120 -18.48 17.40 -20.69
CA PHE A 120 -19.86 17.60 -21.11
C PHE A 120 -19.94 19.05 -21.58
N TRP A 121 -19.99 19.22 -22.90
CA TRP A 121 -20.34 20.49 -23.53
C TRP A 121 -21.80 20.79 -23.16
N GLU A 122 -22.05 21.90 -22.48
CA GLU A 122 -23.33 22.62 -22.50
C GLU A 122 -23.19 23.85 -23.38
#